data_AF-A0A7W6LLX1-F1
#
_entry.id   AF-A0A7W6LLX1-F1
#
_cell.length_a   1.000
_cell.length_b   1.000
_cell.length_c   1.000
_cell.angle_alpha   90.00
_cell.angle_beta   90.00
_cell.angle_gamma   90.00
#
_symmetry.space_group_name_H-M   'P 1'
#
loop_
_entity.id
_entity.type
_entity.pdbx_description
1 polymer ?
#
loop_
_entity_poly.entity_id
_entity_poly.type
_entity_poly.pdbx_seq_one_letter_code
_entity_poly.pdbx_strand_id
1 'polypeptide(L)'
;MRMPSRPLLRRLRQDQSGLALIEFAYSLPILLALTLGGLEVANLAITHMKLSQLAMLVADNASRVRASIDEADINEIFSGAALSANGLNFAANGKIFLSDLEPNKQDAPNTGQYIRWQRCYGSGSFTSTYGTTGNGASDASMVDGMGPTGRRISAGNGTAVMFVEVAYKYQPLISNSIFGEKTIRYTSAFNVRERTDQAMKNAGNLSATQTAACS
;
A
#
# COMPACT_ATOMS: atom_id res chain seq x y z
N MET A 1 75.88 -6.05 0.06
CA MET A 1 74.59 -5.38 0.32
C MET A 1 74.72 -3.91 -0.10
N ARG A 2 74.17 -3.52 -1.26
CA ARG A 2 74.17 -2.12 -1.74
C ARG A 2 72.98 -1.39 -1.12
N MET A 3 73.23 -0.36 -0.32
CA MET A 3 72.20 0.51 0.24
C MET A 3 71.50 1.27 -0.91
N PRO A 4 70.16 1.39 -0.90
CA PRO A 4 69.44 2.14 -1.92
C PRO A 4 69.89 3.62 -1.92
N SER A 5 70.07 4.16 -3.12
CA SER A 5 70.66 5.47 -3.35
C SER A 5 69.70 6.60 -2.93
N ARG A 6 70.21 7.56 -2.14
CA ARG A 6 69.53 8.81 -1.71
C ARG A 6 68.59 9.50 -2.75
N PRO A 7 68.88 9.56 -4.06
CA PRO A 7 67.96 10.16 -5.04
C PRO A 7 66.62 9.43 -5.19
N LEU A 8 66.57 8.12 -4.97
CA LEU A 8 65.34 7.31 -5.10
C LEU A 8 64.36 7.62 -3.96
N LEU A 9 64.89 7.75 -2.74
CA LEU A 9 64.13 8.18 -1.55
C LEU A 9 63.58 9.61 -1.70
N ARG A 10 64.34 10.52 -2.33
CA ARG A 10 63.87 11.90 -2.58
C ARG A 10 62.78 11.97 -3.64
N ARG A 11 62.86 11.14 -4.70
CA ARG A 11 61.82 11.04 -5.73
C ARG A 11 60.52 10.47 -5.18
N LEU A 12 60.58 9.38 -4.42
CA LEU A 12 59.41 8.81 -3.73
C LEU A 12 58.73 9.82 -2.80
N ARG A 13 59.51 10.63 -2.07
CA ARG A 13 58.97 11.67 -1.18
C ARG A 13 58.34 12.86 -1.92
N GLN A 14 58.70 13.09 -3.18
CA GLN A 14 58.17 14.17 -4.02
C GLN A 14 57.04 13.69 -4.95
N ASP A 15 56.71 12.39 -4.94
CA ASP A 15 55.70 11.82 -5.82
C ASP A 15 54.29 12.13 -5.32
N GLN A 16 53.55 12.96 -6.06
CA GLN A 16 52.16 13.35 -5.78
C GLN A 16 51.16 12.70 -6.75
N SER A 17 51.62 11.81 -7.63
CA SER A 17 50.80 11.20 -8.68
C SER A 17 49.58 10.41 -8.15
N GLY A 18 49.64 9.94 -6.90
CA GLY A 18 48.54 9.23 -6.23
C GLY A 18 47.65 10.07 -5.31
N LEU A 19 47.92 11.37 -5.13
CA LEU A 19 47.19 12.20 -4.16
C LEU A 19 45.70 12.30 -4.51
N ALA A 20 45.38 12.57 -5.78
CA ALA A 20 44.00 12.65 -6.27
C ALA A 20 43.23 11.33 -6.10
N LEU A 21 43.91 10.18 -6.24
CA LEU A 21 43.30 8.87 -6.04
C LEU A 21 42.92 8.66 -4.57
N ILE A 22 43.78 9.09 -3.64
CA ILE A 22 43.55 8.98 -2.19
C ILE A 22 42.44 9.93 -1.74
N GLU A 23 42.45 11.18 -2.21
CA GLU A 23 41.38 12.15 -1.93
C GLU A 23 40.02 11.65 -2.44
N PHE A 24 40.00 11.09 -3.66
CA PHE A 24 38.79 10.45 -4.18
C PHE A 24 38.35 9.27 -3.31
N ALA A 25 39.27 8.38 -2.92
CA ALA A 25 38.96 7.22 -2.08
C ALA A 25 38.35 7.61 -0.73
N TYR A 26 38.76 8.75 -0.13
CA TYR A 26 38.16 9.26 1.10
C TYR A 26 36.80 9.94 0.88
N SER A 27 36.60 10.63 -0.24
CA SER A 27 35.32 11.29 -0.55
C SER A 27 34.24 10.31 -1.02
N LEU A 28 34.63 9.21 -1.66
CA LEU A 28 33.73 8.25 -2.29
C LEU A 28 32.70 7.63 -1.34
N PRO A 29 33.04 7.18 -0.11
CA PRO A 29 32.05 6.63 0.82
C PRO A 29 30.96 7.63 1.20
N ILE A 30 31.33 8.90 1.38
CA ILE A 30 30.37 9.97 1.71
C ILE A 30 29.48 10.24 0.51
N LEU A 31 30.06 10.34 -0.70
CA LEU A 31 29.31 10.54 -1.93
C LEU A 31 28.34 9.38 -2.20
N LEU A 32 28.78 8.14 -1.99
CA LEU A 32 27.92 6.96 -2.14
C LEU A 32 26.80 6.95 -1.10
N ALA A 33 27.09 7.22 0.17
CA ALA A 33 26.06 7.28 1.20
C ALA A 33 24.97 8.32 0.87
N LEU A 34 25.36 9.51 0.41
CA LEU A 34 24.43 10.57 0.05
C LEU A 34 23.61 10.23 -1.21
N THR A 35 24.24 9.68 -2.25
CA THR A 35 23.56 9.36 -3.52
C THR A 35 22.62 8.17 -3.37
N LEU A 36 23.07 7.08 -2.75
CA LEU A 36 22.24 5.89 -2.51
C LEU A 36 21.13 6.17 -1.49
N GLY A 37 21.45 6.91 -0.42
CA GLY A 37 20.45 7.36 0.55
C GLY A 37 19.39 8.27 -0.07
N GLY A 38 19.80 9.23 -0.91
CA GLY A 38 18.88 10.10 -1.63
C GLY A 38 17.97 9.33 -2.58
N LEU A 39 18.51 8.36 -3.32
CA LEU A 39 17.74 7.49 -4.21
C LEU A 39 16.70 6.65 -3.43
N GLU A 40 17.11 6.10 -2.28
CA GLU A 40 16.22 5.32 -1.42
C GLU A 40 15.08 6.16 -0.84
N VAL A 41 15.37 7.40 -0.40
CA VAL A 41 14.34 8.34 0.07
C VAL A 41 13.37 8.71 -1.05
N ALA A 42 13.87 8.96 -2.26
CA ALA A 42 13.03 9.25 -3.42
C ALA A 42 12.11 8.07 -3.76
N ASN A 43 12.65 6.84 -3.74
CA ASN A 43 11.86 5.62 -3.97
C ASN A 43 10.76 5.47 -2.92
N LEU A 44 11.10 5.63 -1.65
CA LEU A 44 10.14 5.58 -0.55
C LEU A 44 9.01 6.61 -0.73
N ALA A 45 9.35 7.85 -1.07
CA ALA A 45 8.37 8.90 -1.32
C ALA A 45 7.43 8.55 -2.50
N ILE A 46 7.97 8.03 -3.61
CA ILE A 46 7.17 7.58 -4.76
C ILE A 46 6.25 6.41 -4.37
N THR A 47 6.74 5.45 -3.56
CA THR A 47 5.91 4.35 -3.07
C THR A 47 4.75 4.88 -2.24
N HIS A 48 5.00 5.79 -1.29
CA HIS A 48 3.93 6.41 -0.49
C HIS A 48 2.87 7.10 -1.36
N MET A 49 3.30 7.89 -2.36
CA MET A 49 2.39 8.54 -3.30
C MET A 49 1.53 7.53 -4.07
N LYS A 50 2.15 6.49 -4.65
CA LYS A 50 1.44 5.46 -5.42
C LYS A 50 0.43 4.69 -4.56
N LEU A 51 0.81 4.29 -3.34
CA LEU A 51 -0.09 3.57 -2.44
C LEU A 51 -1.29 4.43 -2.02
N SER A 52 -1.08 5.72 -1.76
CA SER A 52 -2.17 6.66 -1.47
C SER A 52 -3.11 6.82 -2.68
N GLN A 53 -2.56 6.95 -3.89
CA GLN A 53 -3.36 7.04 -5.11
C GLN A 53 -4.15 5.76 -5.39
N LEU A 54 -3.57 4.58 -5.14
CA LEU A 54 -4.25 3.30 -5.25
C LEU A 54 -5.46 3.22 -4.33
N ALA A 55 -5.30 3.58 -3.05
CA ALA A 55 -6.41 3.57 -2.10
C ALA A 55 -7.55 4.48 -2.57
N MET A 56 -7.22 5.70 -3.03
CA MET A 56 -8.21 6.66 -3.54
C MET A 56 -8.90 6.16 -4.82
N LEU A 57 -8.14 5.64 -5.77
CA LEU A 57 -8.63 5.13 -7.05
C LEU A 57 -9.66 4.00 -6.84
N VAL A 58 -9.30 3.00 -6.04
CA VAL A 58 -10.18 1.85 -5.77
C VAL A 58 -11.46 2.31 -5.07
N ALA A 59 -11.34 3.16 -4.06
CA ALA A 59 -12.49 3.62 -3.29
C ALA A 59 -13.43 4.51 -4.13
N ASP A 60 -12.88 5.45 -4.93
CA ASP A 60 -13.69 6.32 -5.79
C ASP A 60 -14.39 5.52 -6.89
N ASN A 61 -13.69 4.62 -7.59
CA ASN A 61 -14.29 3.80 -8.64
C ASN A 61 -15.40 2.89 -8.09
N ALA A 62 -15.18 2.23 -6.94
CA ALA A 62 -16.21 1.41 -6.29
C ALA A 62 -17.45 2.23 -5.88
N SER A 63 -17.25 3.49 -5.47
CA SER A 63 -18.34 4.38 -5.03
C SER A 63 -19.21 4.94 -6.16
N ARG A 64 -18.70 4.89 -7.41
CA ARG A 64 -19.32 5.46 -8.61
C ARG A 64 -20.16 4.48 -9.41
N VAL A 65 -20.09 3.18 -9.10
CA VAL A 65 -20.97 2.18 -9.72
C VAL A 65 -22.42 2.49 -9.35
N ARG A 66 -23.28 2.73 -10.35
CA ARG A 66 -24.59 3.40 -10.16
C ARG A 66 -25.76 2.48 -9.82
N ALA A 67 -25.84 1.29 -10.41
CA ALA A 67 -27.04 0.45 -10.30
C ALA A 67 -26.92 -0.60 -9.20
N SER A 68 -25.98 -1.53 -9.37
CA SER A 68 -25.63 -2.59 -8.44
C SER A 68 -24.17 -2.93 -8.70
N ILE A 69 -23.42 -3.30 -7.66
CA ILE A 69 -22.03 -3.73 -7.82
C ILE A 69 -21.95 -5.23 -8.07
N ASP A 70 -21.22 -5.63 -9.10
CA ASP A 70 -21.00 -7.01 -9.50
C ASP A 70 -19.54 -7.45 -9.31
N GLU A 71 -19.30 -8.75 -9.20
CA GLU A 71 -17.94 -9.30 -9.18
C GLU A 71 -17.11 -8.89 -10.41
N ALA A 72 -17.76 -8.72 -11.58
CA ALA A 72 -17.09 -8.22 -12.77
C ALA A 72 -16.59 -6.78 -12.58
N ASP A 73 -17.39 -5.89 -11.97
CA ASP A 73 -16.99 -4.52 -11.67
C ASP A 73 -15.79 -4.49 -10.73
N ILE A 74 -15.79 -5.36 -9.71
CA ILE A 74 -14.67 -5.49 -8.76
C ILE A 74 -13.39 -5.92 -9.48
N ASN A 75 -13.48 -6.90 -10.38
CA ASN A 75 -12.33 -7.35 -11.16
C ASN A 75 -11.80 -6.25 -12.09
N GLU A 76 -12.67 -5.43 -12.68
CA GLU A 76 -12.26 -4.27 -13.46
C GLU A 76 -11.54 -3.22 -12.60
N ILE A 77 -12.12 -2.88 -11.44
CA ILE A 77 -11.51 -1.94 -10.47
C ILE A 77 -10.12 -2.41 -10.06
N PHE A 78 -9.96 -3.70 -9.72
CA PHE A 78 -8.67 -4.25 -9.32
C PHE A 78 -7.69 -4.40 -10.48
N SER A 79 -8.16 -4.64 -11.70
CA SER A 79 -7.33 -4.58 -12.90
C SER A 79 -6.77 -3.15 -13.10
N GLY A 80 -7.61 -2.12 -12.94
CA GLY A 80 -7.18 -0.72 -12.97
C GLY A 80 -6.20 -0.36 -11.84
N ALA A 81 -6.42 -0.91 -10.64
CA ALA A 81 -5.50 -0.75 -9.52
C ALA A 81 -4.14 -1.40 -9.81
N ALA A 82 -4.12 -2.60 -10.38
CA ALA A 82 -2.89 -3.30 -10.76
C ALA A 82 -2.04 -2.49 -11.74
N LEU A 83 -2.67 -1.86 -12.74
CA LEU A 83 -2.01 -0.97 -13.69
C LEU A 83 -1.43 0.27 -13.00
N SER A 84 -2.17 0.86 -12.06
CA SER A 84 -1.72 2.03 -11.29
C SER A 84 -0.57 1.70 -10.33
N ALA A 85 -0.46 0.45 -9.90
CA ALA A 85 0.59 -0.06 -9.02
C ALA A 85 1.87 -0.48 -9.77
N ASN A 86 1.94 -0.25 -11.08
CA ASN A 86 3.06 -0.70 -11.91
C ASN A 86 4.42 -0.22 -11.36
N GLY A 87 5.42 -1.10 -11.42
CA GLY A 87 6.76 -0.90 -10.89
C GLY A 87 6.92 -1.19 -9.39
N LEU A 88 5.86 -1.49 -8.64
CA LEU A 88 5.96 -1.85 -7.21
C LEU A 88 6.00 -3.36 -6.95
N ASN A 89 5.85 -4.20 -7.98
CA ASN A 89 5.57 -5.63 -7.81
C ASN A 89 4.47 -5.86 -6.75
N PHE A 90 3.39 -5.07 -6.86
CA PHE A 90 2.39 -4.95 -5.82
C PHE A 90 1.65 -6.27 -5.58
N ALA A 91 1.32 -7.00 -6.65
CA ALA A 91 0.60 -8.26 -6.53
C ALA A 91 1.28 -9.24 -5.57
N ALA A 92 2.61 -9.30 -5.53
CA ALA A 92 3.36 -10.20 -4.65
C ALA A 92 3.61 -9.62 -3.24
N ASN A 93 3.69 -8.29 -3.10
CA ASN A 93 4.18 -7.63 -1.89
C ASN A 93 3.13 -6.78 -1.17
N GLY A 94 1.93 -6.68 -1.73
CA GLY A 94 0.83 -5.87 -1.21
C GLY A 94 -0.49 -6.61 -1.22
N LYS A 95 -1.45 -6.03 -0.50
CA LYS A 95 -2.84 -6.48 -0.45
C LYS A 95 -3.75 -5.25 -0.35
N ILE A 96 -4.76 -5.20 -1.21
CA ILE A 96 -5.86 -4.23 -1.16
C ILE A 96 -7.03 -4.94 -0.51
N PHE A 97 -7.71 -4.27 0.43
CA PHE A 97 -8.98 -4.68 1.00
C PHE A 97 -10.00 -3.61 0.66
N LEU A 98 -10.96 -3.93 -0.19
CA LEU A 98 -12.12 -3.08 -0.48
C LEU A 98 -13.32 -3.62 0.30
N SER A 99 -13.82 -2.80 1.22
CA SER A 99 -14.93 -3.14 2.12
C SER A 99 -16.12 -2.25 1.84
N ASP A 100 -17.31 -2.83 1.91
CA ASP A 100 -18.57 -2.12 1.94
C ASP A 100 -19.08 -2.01 3.36
N LEU A 101 -19.10 -0.78 3.87
CA LEU A 101 -19.56 -0.44 5.21
C LEU A 101 -20.98 0.13 5.12
N GLU A 102 -21.91 -0.50 5.85
CA GLU A 102 -23.32 -0.09 5.92
C GLU A 102 -23.81 -0.07 7.38
N PRO A 103 -24.94 0.59 7.68
CA PRO A 103 -25.63 0.41 8.95
C PRO A 103 -26.15 -1.03 9.11
N ASN A 104 -25.95 -1.65 10.27
CA ASN A 104 -26.28 -3.05 10.52
C ASN A 104 -27.77 -3.36 10.68
N LYS A 105 -28.64 -2.33 10.63
CA LYS A 105 -30.10 -2.41 10.77
C LYS A 105 -30.56 -3.09 12.07
N GLN A 106 -29.73 -3.09 13.10
CA GLN A 106 -30.07 -3.59 14.43
C GLN A 106 -30.65 -2.47 15.29
N ASP A 107 -31.59 -2.82 16.16
CA ASP A 107 -32.08 -1.94 17.22
C ASP A 107 -31.10 -1.88 18.40
N ALA A 108 -31.27 -0.86 19.25
CA ALA A 108 -30.48 -0.75 20.47
C ALA A 108 -30.67 -2.01 21.36
N PRO A 109 -29.59 -2.53 21.98
CA PRO A 109 -28.25 -1.94 22.10
C PRO A 109 -27.27 -2.30 20.99
N ASN A 110 -27.70 -3.03 19.95
CA ASN A 110 -26.82 -3.58 18.92
C ASN A 110 -26.66 -2.69 17.68
N THR A 111 -27.29 -1.51 17.66
CA THR A 111 -27.19 -0.56 16.56
C THR A 111 -25.73 -0.17 16.28
N GLY A 112 -25.31 -0.27 15.01
CA GLY A 112 -23.97 0.07 14.59
C GLY A 112 -23.78 0.00 13.08
N GLN A 113 -22.54 -0.18 12.65
CA GLN A 113 -22.18 -0.45 11.26
C GLN A 113 -21.81 -1.93 11.08
N TYR A 114 -21.70 -2.39 9.85
CA TYR A 114 -21.16 -3.70 9.53
C TYR A 114 -20.47 -3.72 8.17
N ILE A 115 -19.56 -4.67 7.99
CA ILE A 115 -18.93 -4.94 6.70
C ILE A 115 -19.82 -5.92 5.93
N ARG A 116 -20.58 -5.44 4.95
CA ARG A 116 -21.49 -6.33 4.20
C ARG A 116 -20.75 -7.31 3.32
N TRP A 117 -19.71 -6.83 2.64
CA TRP A 117 -18.82 -7.65 1.82
C TRP A 117 -17.43 -7.03 1.78
N GLN A 118 -16.45 -7.87 1.50
CA GLN A 118 -15.07 -7.46 1.30
C GLN A 118 -14.46 -8.21 0.11
N ARG A 119 -13.71 -7.50 -0.72
CA ARG A 119 -12.97 -8.05 -1.85
C ARG A 119 -11.51 -7.62 -1.77
N CYS A 120 -10.61 -8.49 -2.20
CA CYS A 120 -9.19 -8.34 -2.02
C CYS A 120 -8.41 -8.54 -3.33
N TYR A 121 -7.30 -7.82 -3.44
CA TYR A 121 -6.34 -7.99 -4.53
C TYR A 121 -4.91 -8.03 -4.00
N GLY A 122 -4.10 -8.93 -4.56
CA GLY A 122 -2.71 -9.16 -4.15
C GLY A 122 -2.57 -10.35 -3.18
N SER A 123 -1.39 -10.98 -3.22
CA SER A 123 -1.02 -12.16 -2.44
C SER A 123 -0.08 -11.84 -1.27
N GLY A 124 0.13 -10.56 -0.97
CA GLY A 124 0.89 -10.14 0.22
C GLY A 124 0.24 -10.69 1.50
N SER A 125 1.07 -11.20 2.42
CA SER A 125 0.61 -11.77 3.69
C SER A 125 0.16 -10.68 4.66
N PHE A 126 -1.04 -10.17 4.45
CA PHE A 126 -1.69 -9.16 5.28
C PHE A 126 -3.10 -9.59 5.66
N THR A 127 -3.50 -9.17 6.85
CA THR A 127 -4.89 -9.14 7.31
C THR A 127 -5.41 -7.70 7.31
N SER A 128 -6.71 -7.55 7.10
CA SER A 128 -7.41 -6.28 7.25
C SER A 128 -7.32 -5.82 8.70
N THR A 129 -6.93 -4.56 8.91
CA THR A 129 -6.85 -3.97 10.25
C THR A 129 -8.23 -3.58 10.78
N TYR A 130 -9.20 -3.41 9.88
CA TYR A 130 -10.50 -2.82 10.18
C TYR A 130 -11.65 -3.83 10.18
N GLY A 131 -11.35 -5.12 10.11
CA GLY A 131 -12.32 -6.21 10.14
C GLY A 131 -12.50 -6.91 8.80
N THR A 132 -13.31 -7.96 8.82
CA THR A 132 -13.64 -8.82 7.69
C THR A 132 -15.13 -8.82 7.43
N THR A 133 -15.55 -9.40 6.30
CA THR A 133 -16.96 -9.57 5.94
C THR A 133 -17.78 -10.13 7.11
N GLY A 134 -18.88 -9.44 7.45
CA GLY A 134 -19.81 -9.82 8.51
C GLY A 134 -19.51 -9.23 9.88
N ASN A 135 -18.33 -8.63 10.12
CA ASN A 135 -18.10 -7.93 11.38
C ASN A 135 -19.13 -6.81 11.58
N GLY A 136 -19.69 -6.68 12.78
CA GLY A 136 -20.71 -5.69 13.14
C GLY A 136 -22.15 -6.04 12.74
N ALA A 137 -22.38 -7.18 12.06
CA ALA A 137 -23.69 -7.51 11.52
C ALA A 137 -24.78 -7.76 12.59
N SER A 138 -24.38 -8.25 13.77
CA SER A 138 -25.29 -8.65 14.85
C SER A 138 -24.97 -8.02 16.21
N ASP A 139 -24.04 -7.06 16.24
CA ASP A 139 -23.57 -6.42 17.47
C ASP A 139 -23.16 -4.96 17.21
N ALA A 140 -22.86 -4.22 18.28
CA ALA A 140 -22.41 -2.84 18.22
C ALA A 140 -20.87 -2.70 18.11
N SER A 141 -20.13 -3.74 17.72
CA SER A 141 -18.65 -3.71 17.68
C SER A 141 -18.09 -2.65 16.73
N MET A 142 -18.88 -2.23 15.74
CA MET A 142 -18.54 -1.20 14.76
C MET A 142 -19.42 0.05 14.87
N VAL A 143 -19.96 0.35 16.07
CA VAL A 143 -20.80 1.54 16.30
C VAL A 143 -20.09 2.85 15.93
N ASP A 144 -18.78 2.94 16.17
CA ASP A 144 -17.96 4.11 15.85
C ASP A 144 -17.56 4.20 14.37
N GLY A 145 -17.96 3.23 13.54
CA GLY A 145 -17.57 3.13 12.14
C GLY A 145 -16.17 2.56 11.89
N MET A 146 -15.66 2.76 10.68
CA MET A 146 -14.41 2.18 10.18
C MET A 146 -13.31 3.24 10.01
N GLY A 147 -12.06 2.89 10.31
CA GLY A 147 -10.89 3.72 10.03
C GLY A 147 -10.03 4.01 11.26
N PRO A 148 -8.95 4.80 11.09
CA PRO A 148 -8.02 5.13 12.17
C PRO A 148 -8.73 5.80 13.34
N THR A 149 -8.25 5.57 14.56
CA THR A 149 -8.75 6.22 15.77
C THR A 149 -8.78 7.75 15.60
N GLY A 150 -9.92 8.37 15.90
CA GLY A 150 -10.14 9.82 15.73
C GLY A 150 -10.47 10.26 14.30
N ARG A 151 -10.47 9.36 13.31
CA ARG A 151 -10.78 9.63 11.90
C ARG A 151 -11.65 8.53 11.28
N ARG A 152 -12.62 8.03 12.06
CA ARG A 152 -13.54 7.00 11.61
C ARG A 152 -14.64 7.57 10.73
N ILE A 153 -15.13 6.75 9.81
CA ILE A 153 -16.25 7.05 8.93
C ILE A 153 -17.35 6.02 9.13
N SER A 154 -18.60 6.49 9.07
CA SER A 154 -19.80 5.66 9.15
C SER A 154 -20.69 5.96 7.96
N ALA A 155 -21.38 4.95 7.44
CA ALA A 155 -22.35 5.13 6.41
C ALA A 155 -23.67 5.68 6.99
N GLY A 156 -24.32 6.56 6.21
CA GLY A 156 -25.67 7.02 6.50
C GLY A 156 -26.71 5.94 6.20
N ASN A 157 -27.94 6.12 6.68
CA ASN A 157 -29.01 5.17 6.39
C ASN A 157 -29.34 5.14 4.89
N GLY A 158 -29.50 3.94 4.34
CA GLY A 158 -29.80 3.73 2.92
C GLY A 158 -28.63 3.96 1.95
N THR A 159 -27.42 4.21 2.46
CA THR A 159 -26.19 4.33 1.66
C THR A 159 -25.08 3.47 2.26
N ALA A 160 -23.95 3.37 1.56
CA ALA A 160 -22.76 2.66 1.98
C ALA A 160 -21.52 3.56 1.84
N VAL A 161 -20.46 3.19 2.56
CA VAL A 161 -19.12 3.76 2.40
C VAL A 161 -18.22 2.69 1.80
N MET A 162 -17.58 2.99 0.67
CA MET A 162 -16.52 2.15 0.12
C MET A 162 -15.24 2.46 0.89
N PHE A 163 -14.85 1.59 1.80
CA PHE A 163 -13.63 1.75 2.59
C PHE A 163 -12.53 0.85 2.03
N VAL A 164 -11.40 1.46 1.66
CA VAL A 164 -10.24 0.76 1.14
C VAL A 164 -9.09 0.85 2.13
N GLU A 165 -8.48 -0.29 2.40
CA GLU A 165 -7.17 -0.41 3.04
C GLU A 165 -6.17 -1.00 2.05
N VAL A 166 -5.03 -0.34 1.87
CA VAL A 166 -3.90 -0.84 1.10
C VAL A 166 -2.76 -1.11 2.06
N ALA A 167 -2.24 -2.33 2.08
CA ALA A 167 -1.06 -2.72 2.83
C ALA A 167 0.05 -3.17 1.86
N TYR A 168 1.28 -2.74 2.11
CA TYR A 168 2.41 -3.04 1.23
C TYR A 168 3.70 -3.22 2.03
N LYS A 169 4.43 -4.31 1.75
CA LYS A 169 5.79 -4.53 2.24
C LYS A 169 6.75 -3.79 1.31
N TYR A 170 7.30 -2.67 1.79
CA TYR A 170 8.22 -1.83 1.04
C TYR A 170 9.42 -2.62 0.51
N GLN A 171 9.79 -2.36 -0.74
CA GLN A 171 10.92 -2.98 -1.43
C GLN A 171 12.01 -1.91 -1.66
N PRO A 172 13.07 -1.87 -0.83
CA PRO A 172 14.21 -0.99 -1.00
C PRO A 172 14.95 -1.24 -2.31
N LEU A 173 15.57 -0.20 -2.86
CA LEU A 173 16.40 -0.32 -4.06
C LEU A 173 17.81 -0.84 -3.72
N ILE A 174 18.33 -0.46 -2.56
CA ILE A 174 19.73 -0.70 -2.20
C ILE A 174 19.90 -1.99 -1.39
N SER A 175 19.31 -2.05 -0.18
CA SER A 175 19.37 -3.26 0.66
C SER A 175 18.36 -3.23 1.81
N ASN A 176 17.68 -4.36 2.00
CA ASN A 176 16.85 -4.62 3.18
C ASN A 176 17.65 -4.60 4.49
N SER A 177 18.93 -4.98 4.48
CA SER A 177 19.74 -5.04 5.71
C SER A 177 20.08 -3.66 6.28
N ILE A 178 20.08 -2.63 5.43
CA ILE A 178 20.43 -1.26 5.80
C ILE A 178 19.18 -0.47 6.19
N PHE A 179 18.10 -0.62 5.44
CA PHE A 179 16.88 0.20 5.61
C PHE A 179 15.78 -0.48 6.44
N GLY A 180 15.94 -1.79 6.71
CA GLY A 180 15.01 -2.61 7.47
C GLY A 180 13.72 -2.94 6.71
N GLU A 181 12.97 -3.90 7.22
CA GLU A 181 11.63 -4.16 6.69
C GLU A 181 10.67 -3.04 7.11
N LYS A 182 9.94 -2.49 6.13
CA LYS A 182 8.91 -1.47 6.38
C LYS A 182 7.60 -1.92 5.78
N THR A 183 6.53 -1.83 6.56
CA THR A 183 5.16 -1.99 6.08
C THR A 183 4.53 -0.62 5.98
N ILE A 184 3.94 -0.31 4.83
CA ILE A 184 3.23 0.93 4.57
C ILE A 184 1.74 0.61 4.44
N ARG A 185 0.89 1.35 5.15
CA ARG A 185 -0.56 1.24 5.04
C ARG A 185 -1.19 2.58 4.68
N TYR A 186 -2.17 2.54 3.78
CA TYR A 186 -2.99 3.68 3.39
C TYR A 186 -4.46 3.30 3.42
N THR A 187 -5.30 4.26 3.79
CA THR A 187 -6.75 4.09 3.80
C THR A 187 -7.41 5.22 3.03
N SER A 188 -8.49 4.91 2.33
CA SER A 188 -9.36 5.88 1.68
C SER A 188 -10.80 5.44 1.80
N ALA A 189 -11.72 6.40 1.87
CA ALA A 189 -13.14 6.12 1.97
C ALA A 189 -13.96 7.11 1.14
N PHE A 190 -14.94 6.59 0.38
CA PHE A 190 -15.89 7.41 -0.37
C PHE A 190 -17.30 6.91 -0.15
N ASN A 191 -18.24 7.85 0.07
CA ASN A 191 -19.67 7.54 0.10
C ASN A 191 -20.12 7.07 -1.27
N VAL A 192 -20.93 6.01 -1.30
CA VAL A 192 -21.68 5.61 -2.48
C VAL A 192 -22.63 6.73 -2.88
N ARG A 193 -22.66 7.05 -4.18
CA ARG A 193 -23.34 8.26 -4.68
C ARG A 193 -24.77 8.00 -5.11
N GLU A 194 -24.97 7.15 -6.10
CA GLU A 194 -26.27 6.95 -6.78
C GLU A 194 -26.88 5.57 -6.52
N ARG A 195 -26.07 4.60 -6.08
CA ARG A 195 -26.50 3.20 -5.93
C ARG A 195 -27.38 3.01 -4.70
N THR A 196 -28.48 2.28 -4.89
CA THR A 196 -29.46 1.95 -3.84
C THR A 196 -29.41 0.48 -3.41
N ASP A 197 -28.82 -0.41 -4.23
CA ASP A 197 -28.54 -1.81 -3.87
C ASP A 197 -27.04 -2.03 -3.73
N GLN A 198 -26.60 -2.25 -2.48
CA GLN A 198 -25.20 -2.46 -2.11
C GLN A 198 -24.82 -3.94 -2.02
N ALA A 199 -25.76 -4.86 -2.28
CA ALA A 199 -25.46 -6.27 -2.29
C ALA A 199 -24.50 -6.58 -3.46
N MET A 200 -23.41 -7.29 -3.16
CA MET A 200 -22.56 -7.86 -4.20
C MET A 200 -23.38 -8.81 -5.09
N LYS A 201 -23.35 -8.58 -6.39
CA LYS A 201 -23.95 -9.44 -7.42
C LYS A 201 -22.89 -10.31 -8.08
N ASN A 202 -23.36 -11.38 -8.74
CA ASN A 202 -22.53 -12.21 -9.62
C ASN A 202 -23.34 -12.60 -10.86
N ALA A 203 -23.81 -11.61 -11.60
CA ALA A 203 -24.61 -11.79 -12.81
C ALA A 203 -23.84 -12.55 -13.91
N GLY A 204 -22.51 -12.41 -13.92
CA GLY A 204 -21.62 -13.15 -14.81
C GLY A 204 -21.41 -14.64 -14.45
N ASN A 205 -21.99 -15.13 -13.35
CA ASN A 205 -21.79 -16.50 -12.84
C ASN A 205 -20.30 -16.89 -12.71
N LEU A 206 -19.47 -15.95 -12.24
CA LEU A 206 -18.07 -16.19 -11.96
C LEU A 206 -17.92 -17.26 -10.88
N SER A 207 -17.02 -18.21 -11.09
CA SER A 207 -16.67 -19.21 -10.07
C SER A 207 -15.95 -18.56 -8.89
N ALA A 208 -15.87 -19.27 -7.76
CA ALA A 208 -15.24 -18.73 -6.54
C ALA A 208 -13.74 -18.36 -6.71
N THR A 209 -13.05 -18.94 -7.69
CA THR A 209 -11.65 -18.59 -8.00
C THR A 209 -11.53 -17.37 -8.91
N GLN A 210 -12.64 -16.96 -9.54
CA GLN A 210 -12.73 -15.79 -10.42
C GLN A 210 -13.30 -14.58 -9.69
N THR A 211 -13.84 -14.75 -8.48
CA THR A 211 -14.20 -13.64 -7.60
C THR A 211 -12.99 -13.20 -6.79
N ALA A 212 -12.92 -11.91 -6.50
CA ALA A 212 -11.83 -11.35 -5.71
C ALA A 212 -12.06 -11.55 -4.20
N ALA A 213 -12.51 -12.74 -3.77
CA ALA A 213 -12.80 -13.02 -2.38
C ALA A 213 -11.53 -12.87 -1.51
N CYS A 214 -11.68 -12.29 -0.32
CA CYS A 214 -10.58 -12.21 0.63
C CYS A 214 -10.31 -13.56 1.29
N SER A 215 -9.04 -13.98 1.26
CA SER A 215 -8.51 -15.08 2.06
C SER A 215 -7.79 -14.60 3.31
#